data_AF-N8RU45-F1
#
_entry.id   AF-N8RU45-F1
#
_cell.length_a   1.000
_cell.length_b   1.000
_cell.length_c   1.000
_cell.angle_alpha   90.00
_cell.angle_beta   90.00
_cell.angle_gamma   90.00
#
_symmetry.space_group_name_H-M   'P 1'
#
loop_
_entity.id
_entity.type
_entity.pdbx_description
1 polymer ?
#
loop_
_entity_poly.entity_id
_entity_poly.type
_entity_poly.pdbx_seq_one_letter_code
_entity_poly.pdbx_strand_id
1 'polypeptide(L)' 'MQMPNKPSLLILGAGGYGLAVAEAAELSGQWQEIMFADDRWPATQHVAEYNIVANIASLHQLD' A
#
# COMPACT_ATOMS: atom_id res chain seq x y z
N MET A 1 -26.99 -8.86 4.78
CA MET A 1 -25.77 -9.42 5.38
C MET A 1 -24.72 -8.33 5.33
N GLN A 2 -24.34 -7.75 6.47
CA GLN A 2 -23.32 -6.70 6.52
C GLN A 2 -21.97 -7.36 6.18
N MET A 3 -21.29 -6.89 5.14
CA MET A 3 -19.91 -7.33 4.89
C MET A 3 -19.03 -6.78 6.03
N PRO A 4 -18.11 -7.57 6.59
CA PRO A 4 -17.18 -7.06 7.60
C PRO A 4 -16.37 -5.89 7.02
N ASN A 5 -16.18 -4.82 7.79
CA ASN A 5 -15.26 -3.74 7.43
C ASN A 5 -13.86 -4.34 7.28
N LYS A 6 -13.32 -4.34 6.06
CA LYS A 6 -11.96 -4.79 5.79
C LYS A 6 -10.99 -3.65 6.09
N PRO A 7 -9.84 -3.92 6.72
CA PRO A 7 -8.81 -2.91 6.94
C PRO A 7 -8.12 -2.52 5.63
N SER A 8 -7.43 -1.37 5.63
CA SER A 8 -6.47 -0.99 4.59
C SER A 8 -5.05 -1.48 4.96
N LEU A 9 -4.25 -1.80 3.95
CA LEU A 9 -2.85 -2.22 4.08
C LEU A 9 -1.92 -1.15 3.52
N LEU A 10 -0.96 -0.70 4.32
CA LEU A 10 0.15 0.14 3.86
C LEU A 10 1.44 -0.68 3.84
N ILE A 11 2.05 -0.82 2.67
CA ILE A 11 3.30 -1.56 2.46
C ILE A 11 4.47 -0.59 2.38
N LEU A 12 5.53 -0.86 3.14
CA LEU A 12 6.75 -0.04 3.12
C LEU A 12 7.72 -0.57 2.05
N GLY A 13 7.99 0.26 1.04
CA GLY A 13 8.86 -0.04 -0.08
C GLY A 13 8.11 -0.58 -1.30
N ALA A 14 8.03 0.23 -2.36
CA ALA A 14 7.41 -0.07 -3.65
C ALA A 14 8.39 -0.77 -4.63
N GLY A 15 9.23 -1.66 -4.10
CA GLY A 15 10.15 -2.50 -4.88
C GLY A 15 9.54 -3.86 -5.22
N GLY A 16 10.30 -4.75 -5.87
CA GLY A 16 9.79 -6.06 -6.28
C GLY A 16 9.23 -6.93 -5.13
N TYR A 17 9.82 -6.85 -3.93
CA TYR A 17 9.31 -7.57 -2.75
C TYR A 17 7.98 -7.00 -2.28
N GLY A 18 7.85 -5.67 -2.23
CA GLY A 18 6.62 -5.01 -1.85
C GLY A 18 5.49 -5.30 -2.83
N LEU A 19 5.77 -5.30 -4.13
CA LEU A 19 4.80 -5.67 -5.16
C LEU A 19 4.29 -7.11 -4.98
N ALA A 20 5.18 -8.08 -4.75
CA ALA A 20 4.79 -9.46 -4.48
C ALA A 20 3.89 -9.59 -3.22
N VAL A 21 4.13 -8.78 -2.18
CA VAL A 21 3.27 -8.71 -1.00
C VAL A 21 1.90 -8.11 -1.34
N ALA A 22 1.85 -7.06 -2.16
CA ALA A 22 0.60 -6.44 -2.60
C ALA A 22 -0.26 -7.43 -3.40
N GLU A 23 0.32 -8.15 -4.36
CA GLU A 23 -0.37 -9.16 -5.15
C GLU A 23 -0.93 -10.29 -4.27
N ALA A 24 -0.14 -10.77 -3.29
CA ALA A 24 -0.60 -11.77 -2.34
C ALA A 24 -1.73 -11.25 -1.43
N ALA A 25 -1.64 -10.00 -1.00
CA ALA A 25 -2.67 -9.34 -0.19
C ALA A 25 -3.97 -9.16 -0.99
N GLU A 26 -3.90 -8.77 -2.26
CA GLU A 26 -5.03 -8.65 -3.18
C GLU A 26 -5.75 -10.01 -3.33
N LEU A 27 -4.99 -11.06 -3.63
CA LEU A 27 -5.50 -12.43 -3.78
C LEU A 27 -6.13 -12.98 -2.50
N SER A 28 -5.71 -12.51 -1.33
CA SER A 28 -6.32 -12.91 -0.06
C SER A 28 -7.76 -12.39 0.09
N GLY A 29 -8.10 -11.29 -0.60
CA GLY A 29 -9.38 -10.61 -0.46
C GLY A 29 -9.66 -10.08 0.94
N GLN A 30 -8.65 -9.94 1.81
CA GLN A 30 -8.82 -9.51 3.20
C GLN A 30 -8.78 -7.99 3.40
N TRP A 31 -8.30 -7.26 2.39
CA TRP A 31 -8.04 -5.82 2.47
C TRP A 31 -9.06 -5.03 1.65
N GLN A 32 -9.45 -3.86 2.14
CA GLN A 32 -10.27 -2.92 1.38
C GLN A 32 -9.43 -2.11 0.39
N GLU A 33 -8.19 -1.82 0.77
CA GLU A 33 -7.27 -0.99 0.02
C GLU A 33 -5.84 -1.43 0.31
N ILE A 34 -4.98 -1.39 -0.71
CA ILE A 34 -3.56 -1.71 -0.62
C ILE A 34 -2.80 -0.52 -1.20
N MET A 35 -1.92 0.07 -0.40
CA MET A 35 -1.13 1.27 -0.73
C MET A 35 0.33 1.07 -0.34
N PHE A 36 1.19 1.93 -0.86
CA PHE A 36 2.61 1.95 -0.57
C PHE A 36 3.06 3.27 0.08
N ALA A 37 4.11 3.17 0.90
CA ALA A 37 4.99 4.28 1.21
C ALA A 37 6.40 3.95 0.69
N ASP A 38 7.03 4.89 -0.01
CA ASP A 38 8.33 4.70 -0.64
C ASP A 38 9.08 6.03 -0.76
N ASP A 39 10.38 6.04 -0.50
CA ASP A 39 11.19 7.26 -0.48
C ASP A 39 11.34 7.92 -1.86
N ARG A 40 10.96 7.24 -2.95
CA ARG A 40 10.85 7.85 -4.28
C ARG A 40 9.63 8.78 -4.40
N TRP A 41 8.71 8.78 -3.45
CA TRP A 41 7.59 9.71 -3.39
C TRP A 41 8.07 11.12 -3.00
N PRO A 42 7.61 12.20 -3.68
CA PRO A 42 6.49 12.27 -4.61
C PRO A 42 6.85 12.08 -6.10
N ALA A 43 8.12 11.86 -6.44
CA ALA A 43 8.55 11.71 -7.83
C ALA A 43 7.99 10.44 -8.50
N THR A 44 7.79 9.38 -7.72
CA THR A 44 7.06 8.17 -8.12
C THR A 44 5.81 8.05 -7.27
N GLN A 45 4.64 7.95 -7.93
CA GLN A 45 3.34 7.92 -7.25
C GLN A 45 2.62 6.58 -7.40
N HIS A 46 3.14 5.66 -8.21
CA HIS A 46 2.52 4.36 -8.44
C HIS A 46 3.59 3.27 -8.64
N VAL A 47 3.25 2.04 -8.28
CA VAL A 47 3.92 0.81 -8.68
C VAL A 47 2.86 -0.17 -9.18
N ALA A 48 2.94 -0.56 -10.45
CA ALA A 48 1.84 -1.26 -11.13
C ALA A 48 0.51 -0.49 -10.95
N GLU A 49 -0.54 -1.13 -10.44
CA GLU A 49 -1.83 -0.49 -10.15
C GLU A 49 -1.94 0.13 -8.74
N TYR A 50 -0.90 -0.02 -7.90
CA TYR A 50 -0.94 0.42 -6.51
C TYR A 50 -0.40 1.85 -6.33
N ASN A 51 -1.07 2.62 -5.47
CA ASN A 51 -0.68 3.99 -5.14
C ASN A 51 0.49 4.03 -4.16
N ILE A 52 1.42 4.96 -4.38
CA ILE A 52 2.42 5.38 -3.39
C ILE A 52 1.94 6.71 -2.81
N VAL A 53 1.59 6.72 -1.52
CA VAL A 53 0.87 7.83 -0.89
C VAL A 53 1.75 8.72 -0.01
N ALA A 54 2.94 8.25 0.35
CA ALA A 54 3.89 8.99 1.17
C ALA A 54 5.32 8.47 0.96
N ASN A 55 6.31 9.27 1.37
CA ASN A 55 7.64 8.74 1.68
C ASN A 55 7.67 8.14 3.09
N ILE A 56 8.69 7.33 3.39
CA ILE A 56 8.75 6.62 4.68
C ILE A 56 9.06 7.60 5.83
N ALA A 57 9.91 8.60 5.57
CA ALA A 57 10.30 9.60 6.57
C ALA A 57 9.10 10.39 7.14
N SER A 58 8.07 10.61 6.34
CA SER A 58 6.86 11.36 6.69
C SER A 58 5.72 10.50 7.23
N LEU A 59 5.90 9.18 7.41
CA LEU A 59 4.80 8.29 7.86
C LEU A 59 4.19 8.69 9.21
N HIS A 60 4.99 9.28 10.10
CA HIS A 60 4.52 9.78 11.39
C HIS A 60 3.47 10.90 11.29
N GLN A 61 3.18 11.39 10.09
CA GLN A 61 2.19 12.43 9.79
C GLN A 61 0.88 11.86 9.24
N LEU A 62 0.81 10.54 9.00
CA LEU A 62 -0.40 9.84 8.60
C LEU A 62 -1.18 9.48 9.88
N ASP A 63 -2.03 10.41 10.32
CA ASP A 63 -3.03 10.21 11.37
C ASP A 63 -4.30 9.52 10.84
#